data_AF-A0A7C7Q792-F1
#
_entry.id   AF-A0A7C7Q792-F1
#
_cell.length_a   1.000
_cell.length_b   1.000
_cell.length_c   1.000
_cell.angle_alpha   90.00
_cell.angle_beta   90.00
_cell.angle_gamma   90.00
#
_symmetry.space_group_name_H-M   'P 1'
#
loop_
_entity.id
_entity.type
_entity.pdbx_description
1 polymer ?
#
loop_
_entity_poly.entity_id
_entity_poly.type
_entity_poly.pdbx_seq_one_letter_code
_entity_poly.pdbx_strand_id
1 'polypeptide(L)'
;MRYLSDTWTYYVSHEKPENERQYFSILKPTGAQVLAVDGNGRPCVLWNRYGRGGVLCFAFGAEYYLSNMPDVYLRDRTYKIYKSLALEAGVPFPVDCRDPFVEVGRLVAEGEELVFLINHEREPTDIVVRFEEEPREVRDFVTGRAVLQGGRYLPDRLEGNGAKVYSACYRA
;
A
#
# COMPACT_ATOMS: atom_id res chain seq x y z
N MET A 1 -28.45 -5.40 -16.85
CA MET A 1 -27.40 -6.40 -17.12
C MET A 1 -26.81 -6.19 -18.51
N ARG A 2 -25.65 -5.54 -18.60
CA ARG A 2 -24.50 -5.84 -19.47
C ARG A 2 -23.46 -4.76 -19.16
N TYR A 3 -22.42 -5.18 -18.45
CA TYR A 3 -21.21 -4.40 -18.19
C TYR A 3 -20.22 -4.75 -19.30
N LEU A 4 -19.73 -3.72 -20.00
CA LEU A 4 -18.61 -3.81 -20.93
C LEU A 4 -17.51 -2.91 -20.36
N SER A 5 -16.41 -3.56 -19.96
CA SER A 5 -15.23 -2.95 -19.38
C SER A 5 -14.17 -2.86 -20.45
N ASP A 6 -13.89 -1.64 -20.90
CA ASP A 6 -12.74 -1.35 -21.74
C ASP A 6 -11.95 -0.23 -21.02
N THR A 7 -10.79 -0.58 -20.49
CA THR A 7 -9.60 0.27 -20.32
C THR A 7 -9.83 1.80 -20.25
N TRP A 8 -9.76 2.37 -19.04
CA TRP A 8 -9.63 3.83 -18.79
C TRP A 8 -10.65 4.74 -19.49
N THR A 9 -11.89 4.78 -18.98
CA THR A 9 -12.80 5.90 -19.26
C THR A 9 -13.31 6.46 -17.94
N TYR A 10 -12.79 7.63 -17.55
CA TYR A 10 -13.36 8.43 -16.47
C TYR A 10 -14.49 9.29 -17.04
N TYR A 11 -15.64 9.30 -16.37
CA TYR A 11 -16.71 10.26 -16.65
C TYR A 11 -16.30 11.63 -16.11
N VAL A 12 -16.05 12.60 -16.98
CA VAL A 12 -16.18 14.01 -16.61
C VAL A 12 -17.63 14.41 -16.85
N SER A 13 -18.51 14.15 -15.88
CA SER A 13 -19.81 14.82 -15.90
C SER A 13 -19.58 16.31 -15.68
N HIS A 14 -19.89 17.14 -16.69
CA HIS A 14 -19.75 18.59 -16.62
C HIS A 14 -20.71 19.27 -15.63
N GLU A 15 -21.58 18.51 -14.95
CA GLU A 15 -22.49 18.99 -13.91
C GLU A 15 -22.09 18.51 -12.51
N LYS A 16 -20.80 18.60 -12.18
CA LYS A 16 -20.36 18.61 -10.79
C LYS A 16 -20.20 20.06 -10.34
N PRO A 17 -20.62 20.43 -9.11
CA PRO A 17 -20.39 21.77 -8.57
C PRO A 17 -18.89 22.12 -8.69
N GLU A 18 -18.56 23.40 -8.82
CA GLU A 18 -17.21 23.85 -9.24
C GLU A 18 -16.05 23.32 -8.35
N ASN A 19 -16.38 22.97 -7.10
CA ASN A 19 -15.51 22.33 -6.11
C ASN A 19 -15.24 20.82 -6.33
N GLU A 20 -15.90 20.18 -7.30
CA GLU A 20 -15.78 18.74 -7.62
C GLU A 20 -15.31 18.48 -9.06
N ARG A 21 -14.87 19.52 -9.79
CA ARG A 21 -14.29 19.35 -11.13
C ARG A 21 -12.99 18.56 -11.03
N GLN A 22 -12.91 17.47 -11.80
CA GLN A 22 -11.69 16.69 -11.93
C GLN A 22 -10.74 17.41 -12.89
N TYR A 23 -9.60 17.86 -12.38
CA TYR A 23 -8.58 18.53 -13.20
C TYR A 23 -7.62 17.50 -13.75
N PHE A 24 -7.69 17.27 -15.07
CA PHE A 24 -6.63 16.60 -15.82
C PHE A 24 -5.64 17.65 -16.32
N SER A 25 -4.37 17.50 -15.99
CA SER A 25 -3.30 18.36 -16.46
C SER A 25 -2.73 17.82 -17.76
N ILE A 26 -2.70 18.63 -18.82
CA ILE A 26 -1.99 18.26 -20.04
C ILE A 26 -0.50 18.47 -19.79
N LEU A 27 0.27 17.39 -19.84
CA LEU A 27 1.70 17.41 -19.56
C LEU A 27 2.51 17.37 -20.85
N LYS A 28 3.55 18.21 -20.94
CA LYS A 28 4.58 18.16 -21.99
C LYS A 28 5.92 17.77 -21.34
N PRO A 29 6.32 16.48 -21.39
CA PRO A 29 7.60 16.04 -20.84
C PRO A 29 8.77 16.73 -21.55
N THR A 30 9.77 17.19 -20.78
CA THR A 30 11.03 17.76 -21.31
C THR A 30 12.23 16.84 -21.09
N GLY A 31 12.32 16.23 -19.90
CA GLY A 31 13.34 15.24 -19.55
C GLY A 31 12.83 14.05 -18.74
N ALA A 32 11.55 14.07 -18.36
CA ALA A 32 10.92 12.96 -17.63
C ALA A 32 10.63 11.78 -18.56
N GLN A 33 10.83 10.57 -18.06
CA GLN A 33 10.38 9.34 -18.70
C GLN A 33 8.86 9.25 -18.62
N VAL A 34 8.21 8.98 -19.74
CA VAL A 34 6.77 8.68 -19.78
C VAL A 34 6.60 7.20 -19.42
N LEU A 35 5.91 6.92 -18.32
CA LEU A 35 5.60 5.56 -17.86
C LEU A 35 4.24 5.08 -18.37
N ALA A 36 3.28 5.99 -18.56
CA ALA A 36 1.98 5.69 -19.11
C ALA A 36 1.40 6.87 -19.90
N VAL A 37 0.50 6.54 -20.84
CA VAL A 37 -0.30 7.49 -21.62
C VAL A 37 -1.79 7.22 -21.43
N ASP A 38 -2.63 8.24 -21.59
CA ASP A 38 -4.09 8.11 -21.57
C ASP A 38 -4.65 7.49 -22.88
N GLY A 39 -5.96 7.30 -22.96
CA GLY A 39 -6.63 6.76 -24.16
C GLY A 39 -6.50 7.64 -25.42
N ASN A 40 -6.04 8.88 -25.29
CA ASN A 40 -5.76 9.79 -26.40
C ASN A 40 -4.25 9.86 -26.73
N GLY A 41 -3.43 9.01 -26.12
CA GLY A 41 -1.98 8.98 -26.30
C GLY A 41 -1.22 10.11 -25.60
N ARG A 42 -1.84 10.82 -24.64
CA ARG A 42 -1.20 11.91 -23.91
C ARG A 42 -0.47 11.38 -22.68
N PRO A 43 0.76 11.84 -22.37
CA PRO A 43 1.48 11.44 -21.15
C PRO A 43 0.64 11.67 -19.90
N CYS A 44 0.48 10.63 -19.07
CA CYS A 44 -0.36 10.70 -17.86
C CYS A 44 0.33 10.22 -16.59
N VAL A 45 1.37 9.39 -16.69
CA VAL A 45 2.24 9.01 -15.57
C VAL A 45 3.69 9.19 -16.01
N LEU A 46 4.46 9.94 -15.23
CA LEU A 46 5.84 10.28 -15.57
C LEU A 46 6.78 10.02 -14.40
N TRP A 47 7.99 9.61 -14.71
CA TRP A 47 9.09 9.48 -13.77
C TRP A 47 10.22 10.43 -14.15
N ASN A 48 10.68 11.23 -13.21
CA ASN A 48 11.82 12.11 -13.41
C ASN A 48 12.85 11.91 -12.30
N ARG A 49 14.11 11.66 -12.66
CA ARG A 49 15.22 11.67 -11.70
C ARG A 49 15.85 13.06 -11.66
N TYR A 50 16.17 13.54 -10.46
CA TYR A 50 16.91 14.78 -10.28
C TYR A 50 17.95 14.61 -9.17
N GLY A 51 19.23 14.65 -9.54
CA GLY A 51 20.32 14.26 -8.67
C GLY A 51 20.13 12.81 -8.18
N ARG A 52 20.07 12.64 -6.85
CA ARG A 52 19.81 11.34 -6.22
C ARG A 52 18.32 11.04 -5.99
N GLY A 53 17.44 12.01 -6.17
CA GLY A 53 16.00 11.86 -5.94
C GLY A 53 15.23 11.50 -7.20
N GLY A 54 13.95 11.17 -7.02
CA GLY A 54 13.02 10.91 -8.10
C GLY A 54 11.62 11.45 -7.79
N VAL A 55 10.87 11.75 -8.84
CA VAL A 55 9.49 12.24 -8.75
C VAL A 55 8.62 11.40 -9.67
N LEU A 56 7.60 10.77 -9.09
CA LEU A 56 6.50 10.15 -9.82
C LEU A 56 5.35 11.16 -9.92
N CYS A 57 4.98 11.53 -11.14
CA CYS A 57 3.93 12.52 -11.40
C CYS A 57 2.75 11.85 -12.09
N PHE A 58 1.54 12.14 -11.59
CA PHE A 58 0.28 11.79 -12.21
C PHE A 58 -0.35 13.06 -12.79
N ALA A 59 -0.83 13.00 -14.03
CA ALA A 59 -1.58 14.08 -14.68
C ALA A 59 -2.99 14.29 -14.10
N PHE A 60 -3.40 13.45 -13.16
CA PHE A 60 -4.73 13.40 -12.57
C PHE A 60 -4.62 13.10 -11.06
N GLY A 61 -5.66 13.42 -10.30
CA GLY A 61 -5.74 13.11 -8.87
C GLY A 61 -6.04 11.64 -8.63
N ALA A 62 -5.02 10.77 -8.67
CA ALA A 62 -5.17 9.32 -8.47
C ALA A 62 -5.90 9.00 -7.14
N GLU A 63 -5.44 9.57 -6.02
CA GLU A 63 -6.04 9.36 -4.70
C GLU A 63 -7.47 9.91 -4.60
N TYR A 64 -7.75 11.02 -5.31
CA TYR A 64 -9.10 11.54 -5.38
C TYR A 64 -10.04 10.55 -6.09
N TYR A 65 -9.60 9.89 -7.16
CA TYR A 65 -10.38 8.87 -7.83
C TYR A 65 -10.62 7.65 -6.94
N LEU A 66 -9.58 7.15 -6.27
CA LEU A 66 -9.71 6.03 -5.35
C LEU A 66 -10.68 6.35 -4.20
N SER A 67 -10.59 7.56 -3.63
CA SER A 67 -11.46 7.98 -2.52
C SER A 67 -12.94 8.11 -2.90
N ASN A 68 -13.26 8.29 -4.19
CA ASN A 68 -14.63 8.46 -4.67
C ASN A 68 -15.24 7.18 -5.26
N MET A 69 -14.51 6.06 -5.25
CA MET A 69 -14.98 4.78 -5.75
C MET A 69 -15.22 3.82 -4.58
N PRO A 70 -16.49 3.51 -4.24
CA PRO A 70 -16.79 2.52 -3.22
C PRO A 70 -16.12 1.19 -3.52
N ASP A 71 -15.50 0.60 -2.50
CA ASP A 71 -14.83 -0.70 -2.57
C ASP A 71 -13.76 -0.82 -3.67
N VAL A 72 -13.12 0.29 -4.04
CA VAL A 72 -12.08 0.32 -5.09
C VAL A 72 -10.92 -0.63 -4.78
N TYR A 73 -10.57 -0.74 -3.49
CA TYR A 73 -9.48 -1.57 -2.95
C TYR A 73 -9.62 -3.06 -3.32
N LEU A 74 -10.84 -3.54 -3.62
CA LEU A 74 -11.08 -4.93 -4.06
C LEU A 74 -10.60 -5.21 -5.50
N ARG A 75 -10.47 -4.17 -6.32
CA ARG A 75 -10.24 -4.30 -7.78
C ARG A 75 -8.98 -3.59 -8.23
N ASP A 76 -8.65 -2.46 -7.62
CA ASP A 76 -7.46 -1.71 -7.98
C ASP A 76 -6.19 -2.35 -7.41
N ARG A 77 -5.05 -1.94 -7.97
CA ARG A 77 -3.73 -2.40 -7.52
C ARG A 77 -2.79 -1.21 -7.32
N THR A 78 -3.34 -0.03 -7.00
CA THR A 78 -2.58 1.21 -6.84
C THR A 78 -1.57 1.11 -5.70
N TYR A 79 -1.86 0.28 -4.67
CA TYR A 79 -0.88 -0.05 -3.63
C TYR A 79 0.46 -0.54 -4.20
N LYS A 80 0.48 -1.18 -5.39
CA LYS A 80 1.73 -1.62 -6.04
C LYS A 80 2.57 -0.44 -6.51
N ILE A 81 1.94 0.66 -6.91
CA ILE A 81 2.64 1.89 -7.30
C ILE A 81 3.33 2.48 -6.08
N TYR A 82 2.60 2.61 -4.96
CA TYR A 82 3.17 3.11 -3.71
C TYR A 82 4.25 2.18 -3.14
N LYS A 83 4.05 0.87 -3.18
CA LYS A 83 5.06 -0.11 -2.78
C LYS A 83 6.32 -0.01 -3.65
N SER A 84 6.17 0.17 -4.96
CA SER A 84 7.30 0.36 -5.88
C SER A 84 8.03 1.67 -5.61
N LEU A 85 7.29 2.75 -5.33
CA LEU A 85 7.87 4.05 -4.99
C LEU A 85 8.65 4.00 -3.67
N ALA A 86 8.11 3.31 -2.66
CA ALA A 86 8.80 3.09 -1.39
C ALA A 86 10.11 2.29 -1.59
N LEU A 87 10.09 1.25 -2.43
CA LEU A 87 11.28 0.47 -2.79
C LEU A 87 12.32 1.32 -3.54
N GLU A 88 11.92 2.14 -4.53
CA GLU A 88 12.83 3.05 -5.25
C GLU A 88 13.42 4.12 -4.31
N ALA A 89 12.64 4.57 -3.32
CA ALA A 89 13.10 5.51 -2.30
C ALA A 89 13.98 4.86 -1.21
N GLY A 90 14.15 3.53 -1.22
CA GLY A 90 14.91 2.80 -0.20
C GLY A 90 14.24 2.79 1.17
N VAL A 91 12.91 2.93 1.23
CA VAL A 91 12.14 2.82 2.47
C VAL A 91 12.15 1.36 2.94
N PRO A 92 12.62 1.06 4.16
CA PRO A 92 12.70 -0.31 4.64
C PRO A 92 11.33 -0.86 5.02
N PHE A 93 11.20 -2.19 4.98
CA PHE A 93 10.05 -2.93 5.48
C PHE A 93 10.52 -3.96 6.52
N PRO A 94 10.87 -3.52 7.76
CA PRO A 94 11.48 -4.41 8.74
C PRO A 94 10.52 -5.49 9.24
N VAL A 95 9.22 -5.21 9.20
CA VAL A 95 8.16 -6.20 9.34
C VAL A 95 7.19 -6.01 8.17
N ASP A 96 6.85 -7.08 7.47
CA ASP A 96 6.03 -7.05 6.25
C ASP A 96 5.02 -8.21 6.26
N CYS A 97 3.81 -7.93 5.76
CA CYS A 97 2.82 -8.94 5.38
C CYS A 97 2.56 -8.77 3.88
N ARG A 98 2.64 -9.85 3.10
CA ARG A 98 2.46 -9.76 1.65
C ARG A 98 1.01 -9.55 1.24
N ASP A 99 0.07 -9.80 2.13
CA ASP A 99 -1.34 -9.60 1.87
C ASP A 99 -1.66 -8.09 1.85
N PRO A 100 -2.17 -7.53 0.73
CA PRO A 100 -2.41 -6.10 0.60
C PRO A 100 -3.56 -5.58 1.46
N PHE A 101 -4.41 -6.44 2.01
CA PHE A 101 -5.48 -6.05 2.90
C PHE A 101 -5.06 -6.02 4.37
N VAL A 102 -3.83 -6.45 4.66
CA VAL A 102 -3.26 -6.44 6.01
C VAL A 102 -2.37 -5.23 6.17
N GLU A 103 -2.80 -4.32 7.03
CA GLU A 103 -1.96 -3.21 7.47
C GLU A 103 -0.96 -3.70 8.52
N VAL A 104 0.30 -3.30 8.37
CA VAL A 104 1.38 -3.57 9.33
C VAL A 104 1.82 -2.26 9.96
N GLY A 105 1.54 -2.09 11.25
CA GLY A 105 1.99 -0.98 12.08
C GLY A 105 3.10 -1.42 13.02
N ARG A 106 4.02 -0.51 13.36
CA ARG A 106 5.13 -0.78 14.28
C ARG A 106 5.26 0.34 15.30
N LEU A 107 5.41 -0.01 16.57
CA LEU A 107 5.86 0.90 17.62
C LEU A 107 7.15 0.32 18.22
N VAL A 108 8.23 1.07 18.13
CA VAL A 108 9.56 0.61 18.57
C VAL A 108 9.94 1.34 19.85
N ALA A 109 10.32 0.56 20.87
CA ALA A 109 10.90 1.03 22.13
C ALA A 109 12.27 0.36 22.34
N GLU A 110 13.00 0.77 23.38
CA GLU A 110 14.32 0.19 23.67
C GLU A 110 14.22 -1.31 23.98
N GLY A 111 14.70 -2.16 23.07
CA GLY A 111 14.77 -3.61 23.22
C GLY A 111 13.47 -4.39 22.91
N GLU A 112 12.38 -3.69 22.61
CA GLU A 112 11.07 -4.30 22.32
C GLU A 112 10.37 -3.55 21.18
N GLU A 113 9.75 -4.31 20.28
CA GLU A 113 8.93 -3.79 19.19
C GLU A 113 7.52 -4.35 19.29
N LEU A 114 6.51 -3.48 19.25
CA LEU A 114 5.11 -3.88 19.05
C LEU A 114 4.77 -3.87 17.56
N VAL A 115 4.28 -5.00 17.08
CA VAL A 115 3.81 -5.20 15.70
C VAL A 115 2.30 -5.31 15.71
N PHE A 116 1.64 -4.39 15.01
CA PHE A 116 0.20 -4.36 14.81
C PHE A 116 -0.11 -4.95 13.44
N LEU A 117 -1.04 -5.91 13.39
CA LEU A 117 -1.61 -6.43 12.17
C LEU A 117 -3.10 -6.16 12.18
N ILE A 118 -3.60 -5.48 11.16
CA ILE A 118 -5.02 -5.15 11.03
C ILE A 118 -5.50 -5.68 9.69
N ASN A 119 -6.47 -6.60 9.72
CA ASN A 119 -7.14 -7.09 8.53
C ASN A 119 -8.27 -6.13 8.16
N HIS A 120 -8.18 -5.50 7.00
CA HIS A 120 -9.23 -4.61 6.48
C HIS A 120 -10.30 -5.34 5.67
N GLU A 121 -10.17 -6.66 5.47
CA GLU A 121 -11.20 -7.50 4.85
C GLU A 121 -12.23 -7.99 5.87
N ARG A 122 -13.45 -8.25 5.39
CA ARG A 122 -14.54 -8.77 6.23
C ARG A 122 -14.42 -10.26 6.53
N GLU A 123 -13.60 -10.96 5.76
CA GLU A 123 -13.39 -12.40 5.88
C GLU A 123 -12.07 -12.71 6.59
N PRO A 124 -11.98 -13.83 7.33
CA PRO A 124 -10.73 -14.29 7.89
C PRO A 124 -9.68 -14.59 6.81
N THR A 125 -8.42 -14.26 7.08
CA THR A 125 -7.30 -14.46 6.13
C THR A 125 -6.13 -15.13 6.83
N ASP A 126 -5.57 -16.15 6.18
CA ASP A 126 -4.32 -16.78 6.59
C ASP A 126 -3.15 -15.95 6.05
N ILE A 127 -2.21 -15.59 6.94
CA ILE A 127 -1.14 -14.65 6.66
C ILE A 127 0.23 -15.22 7.04
N VAL A 128 1.28 -14.61 6.50
CA VAL A 128 2.65 -14.84 6.95
C VAL A 128 3.30 -13.50 7.20
N VAL A 129 3.61 -13.24 8.46
CA VAL A 129 4.40 -12.07 8.86
C VAL A 129 5.87 -12.38 8.65
N ARG A 130 6.57 -11.51 7.95
CA ARG A 130 8.01 -11.59 7.72
C ARG A 130 8.72 -10.53 8.52
N PHE A 131 9.72 -10.93 9.29
CA PHE A 131 10.68 -10.06 9.95
C PHE A 131 11.96 -9.98 9.11
N GLU A 132 12.49 -8.77 8.91
CA GLU A 132 13.76 -8.57 8.21
C GLU A 132 14.94 -9.05 9.06
N GLU A 133 15.00 -8.59 10.31
CA GLU A 133 15.87 -9.13 11.34
C GLU A 133 15.18 -10.31 12.04
N GLU A 134 15.95 -11.31 12.47
CA GLU A 134 15.40 -12.46 13.18
C GLU A 134 15.14 -12.11 14.66
N PRO A 135 13.87 -12.03 15.10
CA PRO A 135 13.57 -11.84 16.52
C PRO A 135 14.01 -13.07 17.31
N ARG A 136 14.50 -12.85 18.53
CA ARG A 136 14.76 -13.93 19.48
C ARG A 136 13.46 -14.63 19.85
N GLU A 137 12.41 -13.85 20.08
CA GLU A 137 11.10 -14.32 20.48
C GLU A 137 10.03 -13.34 20.00
N VAL A 138 8.89 -13.88 19.60
CA VAL A 138 7.67 -13.11 19.35
C VAL A 138 6.57 -13.66 20.26
N ARG A 139 5.86 -12.77 20.95
CA ARG A 139 4.74 -13.11 21.83
C ARG A 139 3.48 -12.44 21.33
N ASP A 140 2.36 -13.14 21.45
CA ASP A 140 1.06 -12.49 21.39
C ASP A 140 0.95 -11.52 22.57
N PHE A 141 0.75 -10.23 22.28
CA PHE A 141 0.82 -9.17 23.29
C PHE A 141 -0.31 -9.28 24.32
N VAL A 142 -1.47 -9.79 23.91
CA VAL A 142 -2.66 -9.89 24.77
C VAL A 142 -2.55 -11.08 25.73
N THR A 143 -2.10 -12.23 25.24
CA THR A 143 -2.04 -13.48 25.99
C THR A 143 -0.68 -13.73 26.65
N GLY A 144 0.37 -13.03 26.21
CA GLY A 144 1.76 -13.22 26.65
C GLY A 144 2.40 -14.52 26.14
N ARG A 145 1.66 -15.31 25.36
CA ARG A 145 2.12 -16.61 24.84
C ARG A 145 3.18 -16.39 23.76
N ALA A 146 4.30 -17.10 23.87
CA ALA A 146 5.28 -17.17 22.78
C ALA A 146 4.65 -17.84 21.55
N VAL A 147 4.65 -17.14 20.43
CA VAL A 147 4.15 -17.61 19.12
C VAL A 147 5.29 -17.93 18.15
N LEU A 148 6.48 -17.39 18.39
CA LEU A 148 7.69 -17.69 17.65
C LEU A 148 8.90 -17.67 18.59
N GLN A 149 9.81 -18.63 18.44
CA GLN A 149 11.08 -18.70 19.17
C GLN A 149 12.21 -18.87 18.14
N GLY A 150 12.78 -17.75 17.69
CA GLY A 150 13.68 -17.71 16.53
C GLY A 150 12.95 -17.89 15.19
N GLY A 151 13.63 -17.56 14.10
CA GLY A 151 13.08 -17.54 12.75
C GLY A 151 12.47 -16.19 12.33
N ARG A 152 12.31 -16.01 11.02
CA ARG A 152 11.86 -14.74 10.41
C ARG A 152 10.43 -14.76 9.87
N TYR A 153 9.72 -15.87 10.02
CA TYR A 153 8.41 -16.08 9.44
C TYR A 153 7.44 -16.58 10.50
N LEU A 154 6.39 -15.81 10.73
CA LEU A 154 5.30 -16.17 11.63
C LEU A 154 4.03 -16.40 10.79
N PRO A 155 3.66 -17.66 10.51
CA PRO A 155 2.35 -17.97 9.97
C PRO A 155 1.29 -17.74 11.05
N ASP A 156 0.21 -17.05 10.72
CA ASP A 156 -0.95 -16.88 11.60
C ASP A 156 -2.23 -16.65 10.77
N ARG A 157 -3.36 -16.48 11.45
CA ARG A 157 -4.67 -16.17 10.89
C ARG A 157 -5.23 -14.92 11.55
N LEU A 158 -5.74 -14.00 10.75
CA LEU A 158 -6.52 -12.85 11.21
C LEU A 158 -8.00 -13.10 10.95
N GLU A 159 -8.84 -12.78 11.92
CA GLU A 159 -10.29 -12.75 11.71
C GLU A 159 -10.69 -11.57 10.81
N GLY A 160 -11.90 -11.61 10.27
CA GLY A 160 -12.47 -10.51 9.48
C GLY A 160 -12.59 -9.23 10.31
N ASN A 161 -12.09 -8.11 9.78
CA ASN A 161 -11.94 -6.82 10.47
C ASN A 161 -11.14 -6.94 11.79
N GLY A 162 -10.37 -8.02 11.94
CA GLY A 162 -9.65 -8.35 13.16
C GLY A 162 -8.31 -7.63 13.26
N ALA A 163 -7.84 -7.47 14.49
CA ALA A 163 -6.50 -6.99 14.79
C ALA A 163 -5.76 -7.95 15.71
N LYS A 164 -4.45 -8.09 15.50
CA LYS A 164 -3.53 -8.75 16.43
C LYS A 164 -2.34 -7.86 16.71
N VAL A 165 -1.82 -7.97 17.93
CA VAL A 165 -0.62 -7.27 18.36
C VAL A 165 0.37 -8.29 18.89
N TYR A 166 1.61 -8.19 18.44
CA TYR A 166 2.72 -8.99 18.97
C TYR A 166 3.78 -8.10 19.57
N SER A 167 4.46 -8.59 20.60
CA SER A 167 5.76 -8.06 20.99
C SER A 167 6.88 -8.91 20.40
N ALA A 168 7.85 -8.28 19.76
CA ALA A 168 9.04 -8.88 19.21
C ALA A 168 10.28 -8.35 19.94
N CYS A 169 11.10 -9.27 20.45
CA CYS A 169 12.34 -8.94 21.15
C CYS A 169 13.54 -9.35 20.29
N TYR A 170 14.48 -8.42 20.10
CA TYR A 170 15.71 -8.63 19.33
C TYR A 170 16.91 -8.78 20.28
N ARG A 171 18.05 -9.24 19.76
CA ARG A 171 19.28 -9.29 20.57
C ARG A 171 19.80 -7.85 20.76
N ALA A 172 20.27 -7.54 21.96
CA ALA A 172 21.11 -6.37 22.22
C ALA A 172 22.53 -6.61 21.72
#